data_AF-N6TDC7-F1
#
_entry.id   AF-N6TDC7-F1
#
_cell.length_a   1.000
_cell.length_b   1.000
_cell.length_c   1.000
_cell.angle_alpha   90.00
_cell.angle_beta   90.00
_cell.angle_gamma   90.00
#
_symmetry.space_group_name_H-M   'P 1'
#
loop_
_entity.id
_entity.type
_entity.pdbx_description
1 polymer ?
#
loop_
_entity_poly.entity_id
_entity_poly.type
_entity_poly.pdbx_seq_one_letter_code
_entity_poly.pdbx_strand_id
1 'polypeptide(L)'
;MAKLFIFAIIAIGVSLQFADVDADGKADAKKAFEELVKVLDKAITDGEKVIDKAVGQFNSTADKLEVKAKSDLNKLLSPLQKKLDELVKKAGEKGKKCKKFVDDFSKIPDGTVKGIVDCVRTQVNAVQTAASDALQQMRKIVKDLKSIGPEIDKCTGSKVDEAKCYAKLIAKIVKDAKTAPVKISADVAKVTLLISKLLPTLESCLANQLRKAGSEGAADIAKFGVCAAVK
;
A
#
# COMPACT_ATOMS: atom_id res chain seq x y z
N MET A 1 -10.15 -1.85 19.24
CA MET A 1 -9.56 -2.42 18.00
C MET A 1 -8.59 -1.39 17.43
N ALA A 2 -7.38 -1.85 17.14
CA ALA A 2 -6.22 -1.19 16.53
C ALA A 2 -5.95 0.29 16.89
N LYS A 3 -5.11 0.48 17.92
CA LYS A 3 -4.24 1.66 18.05
C LYS A 3 -3.34 1.71 16.81
N LEU A 4 -3.73 2.48 15.78
CA LEU A 4 -2.85 2.80 14.65
C LEU A 4 -1.84 3.83 15.15
N PHE A 5 -0.71 3.28 15.57
CA PHE A 5 0.44 3.98 16.11
C PHE A 5 1.03 4.95 15.07
N ILE A 6 1.08 6.22 15.47
CA ILE A 6 2.14 7.20 15.22
C ILE A 6 2.45 7.46 13.74
N PHE A 7 1.76 8.47 13.20
CA PHE A 7 2.34 9.32 12.17
C PHE A 7 3.57 10.00 12.77
N ALA A 8 4.74 9.38 12.59
CA ALA A 8 5.99 10.09 12.74
C ALA A 8 6.01 11.12 11.61
N ILE A 9 5.58 12.34 11.93
CA ILE A 9 5.88 13.52 11.13
C ILE A 9 7.39 13.51 11.03
N ILE A 10 7.93 13.17 9.85
CA ILE A 10 9.35 13.34 9.59
C ILE A 10 9.54 14.86 9.53
N ALA A 11 9.78 15.46 10.69
CA ALA A 11 10.36 16.77 10.80
C ALA A 11 11.79 16.64 10.27
N ILE A 12 11.90 16.64 8.94
CA ILE A 12 13.18 16.78 8.26
C ILE A 12 13.62 18.21 8.56
N GLY A 13 14.28 18.39 9.70
CA GLY A 13 15.06 19.57 10.03
C GLY A 13 16.26 19.64 9.10
N VAL A 14 16.02 19.94 7.82
CA VAL A 14 17.07 20.33 6.87
C VAL A 14 17.14 21.85 6.92
N SER A 15 17.67 22.35 8.04
CA SER A 15 18.30 23.67 8.06
C SER A 15 19.67 23.52 7.42
N LEU A 16 19.73 23.59 6.08
CA LEU A 16 20.99 23.72 5.37
C LEU A 16 21.57 25.12 5.62
N GLN A 17 22.80 25.15 6.09
CA GLN A 17 23.66 26.33 6.12
C GLN A 17 24.11 26.69 4.70
N PHE A 18 23.20 27.20 3.86
CA PHE A 18 23.57 27.90 2.62
C PHE A 18 23.90 29.38 2.86
N ALA A 19 24.15 29.76 4.12
CA ALA A 19 24.36 31.15 4.51
C ALA A 19 25.71 31.72 4.04
N ASP A 20 26.70 30.87 3.74
CA ASP A 20 28.09 31.26 3.46
C ASP A 20 28.63 30.72 2.11
N VAL A 21 27.79 30.56 1.09
CA VAL A 21 28.29 30.30 -0.27
C VAL A 21 28.59 31.65 -0.91
N ASP A 22 29.83 32.14 -0.77
CA ASP A 22 30.36 33.26 -1.57
C ASP A 22 30.23 32.87 -3.05
N ALA A 23 29.34 33.54 -3.76
CA ALA A 23 28.81 33.10 -5.06
C ALA A 23 29.67 33.58 -6.23
N ASP A 24 30.96 33.23 -6.26
CA ASP A 24 31.88 33.84 -7.22
C ASP A 24 32.45 32.87 -8.28
N GLY A 25 32.12 31.57 -8.24
CA GLY A 25 32.67 30.67 -9.26
C GLY A 25 32.04 29.29 -9.43
N LYS A 26 32.60 28.60 -10.43
CA LYS A 26 32.24 27.23 -10.82
C LYS A 26 32.32 26.23 -9.67
N ALA A 27 33.32 26.36 -8.80
CA ALA A 27 33.56 25.46 -7.68
C ALA A 27 32.40 25.51 -6.66
N ASP A 28 31.92 26.71 -6.34
CA ASP A 28 30.83 26.92 -5.38
C ASP A 28 29.51 26.39 -5.91
N ALA A 29 29.23 26.60 -7.21
CA ALA A 29 28.07 26.02 -7.86
C ALA A 29 28.11 24.48 -7.86
N LYS A 30 29.28 23.87 -8.12
CA LYS A 30 29.46 22.41 -8.04
C LYS A 30 29.26 21.89 -6.62
N LYS A 31 29.88 22.54 -5.63
CA LYS A 31 29.74 22.16 -4.21
C LYS A 31 28.30 22.25 -3.74
N ALA A 32 27.61 23.35 -4.04
CA ALA A 32 26.20 23.53 -3.70
C ALA A 32 25.32 22.46 -4.37
N PHE A 33 25.61 22.10 -5.63
CA PHE A 33 24.90 21.04 -6.34
C PHE A 33 25.15 19.65 -5.73
N GLU A 34 26.39 19.34 -5.35
CA GLU A 34 26.72 18.09 -4.64
C GLU A 34 26.01 17.98 -3.29
N GLU A 35 25.94 19.08 -2.53
CA GLU A 35 25.19 19.13 -1.27
C GLU A 35 23.69 18.92 -1.48
N LEU A 36 23.11 19.55 -2.51
CA LEU A 36 21.72 19.31 -2.92
C LEU A 36 21.48 17.82 -3.22
N VAL A 37 22.33 17.19 -4.03
CA VAL A 37 22.19 15.76 -4.36
C VAL A 37 22.24 14.90 -3.10
N LYS A 38 23.19 15.14 -2.18
CA LYS A 38 23.28 14.41 -0.91
C LYS A 38 22.02 14.55 -0.05
N VAL A 39 21.46 15.76 0.02
CA VAL A 39 20.24 16.04 0.78
C VAL A 39 19.05 15.29 0.18
N LEU A 40 18.95 15.26 -1.14
CA LEU A 40 17.88 14.55 -1.84
C LEU A 40 18.02 13.03 -1.72
N ASP A 41 19.24 12.50 -1.87
CA ASP A 41 19.49 11.06 -1.72
C ASP A 41 19.14 10.59 -0.30
N LYS A 42 19.47 11.41 0.72
CA LYS A 42 19.05 11.15 2.10
C LYS A 42 17.52 11.20 2.24
N ALA A 43 16.87 12.24 1.71
CA ALA A 43 15.41 12.38 1.78
C ALA A 43 14.69 11.22 1.08
N ILE A 44 15.20 10.77 -0.08
CA ILE A 44 14.70 9.58 -0.78
C ILE A 44 14.89 8.36 0.11
N THR A 45 16.11 8.09 0.58
CA THR A 45 16.42 6.91 1.41
C THR A 45 15.53 6.83 2.65
N ASP A 46 15.33 7.95 3.33
CA ASP A 46 14.44 8.02 4.49
C ASP A 46 12.97 7.81 4.10
N GLY A 47 12.56 8.35 2.95
CA GLY A 47 11.25 8.09 2.34
C GLY A 47 11.03 6.62 1.98
N GLU A 48 12.00 5.96 1.33
CA GLU A 48 11.93 4.54 0.98
C GLU A 48 11.72 3.69 2.24
N LYS A 49 12.49 3.94 3.30
CA LYS A 49 12.34 3.23 4.59
C LYS A 49 10.94 3.38 5.19
N VAL A 50 10.34 4.56 5.10
CA VAL A 50 9.00 4.81 5.64
C VAL A 50 7.95 4.08 4.83
N ILE A 51 8.06 4.12 3.50
CA ILE A 51 7.18 3.38 2.58
C ILE A 51 7.31 1.87 2.84
N ASP A 52 8.53 1.35 2.89
CA ASP A 52 8.79 -0.08 3.13
C ASP A 52 8.23 -0.53 4.47
N LYS A 53 8.37 0.29 5.52
CA LYS A 53 7.77 0.01 6.82
C LYS A 53 6.24 -0.03 6.73
N ALA A 54 5.61 0.91 6.02
CA ALA A 54 4.17 0.94 5.83
C ALA A 54 3.68 -0.30 5.04
N VAL A 55 4.38 -0.67 3.97
CA VAL A 55 4.12 -1.89 3.19
C VAL A 55 4.26 -3.14 4.06
N GLY A 56 5.33 -3.24 4.85
CA GLY A 56 5.58 -4.37 5.75
C GLY A 56 4.50 -4.51 6.84
N GLN A 57 4.07 -3.40 7.42
CA GLN A 57 2.97 -3.37 8.39
C GLN A 57 1.64 -3.77 7.75
N PHE A 58 1.37 -3.30 6.52
CA PHE A 58 0.20 -3.69 5.76
C PHE A 58 0.19 -5.20 5.51
N ASN A 59 1.28 -5.75 4.94
CA ASN A 59 1.38 -7.17 4.61
C ASN A 59 1.21 -8.05 5.85
N SER A 60 1.91 -7.74 6.94
CA SER A 60 1.76 -8.48 8.21
C SER A 60 0.33 -8.43 8.76
N THR A 61 -0.37 -7.32 8.57
CA THR A 61 -1.78 -7.19 9.00
C THR A 61 -2.70 -7.97 8.06
N ALA A 62 -2.45 -7.92 6.75
CA ALA A 62 -3.20 -8.66 5.75
C ALA A 62 -3.11 -10.17 5.99
N ASP A 63 -1.92 -10.70 6.26
CA ASP A 63 -1.70 -12.12 6.59
C ASP A 63 -2.51 -12.55 7.83
N LYS A 64 -2.48 -11.73 8.89
CA LYS A 64 -3.25 -11.99 10.12
C LYS A 64 -4.74 -11.98 9.85
N LEU A 65 -5.21 -11.04 9.03
CA LEU A 65 -6.62 -10.95 8.65
C LEU A 65 -7.04 -12.13 7.77
N GLU A 66 -6.18 -12.61 6.87
CA GLU A 66 -6.43 -13.80 6.05
C GLU A 66 -6.59 -15.05 6.92
N VAL A 67 -5.64 -15.30 7.82
CA VAL A 67 -5.67 -16.44 8.74
C VAL A 67 -6.92 -16.38 9.61
N LYS A 68 -7.23 -15.19 10.14
CA LYS A 68 -8.45 -14.97 10.93
C LYS A 68 -9.71 -15.24 10.11
N ALA A 69 -9.81 -14.73 8.88
CA ALA A 69 -10.97 -14.95 8.02
C ALA A 69 -11.17 -16.43 7.70
N LYS A 70 -10.10 -17.17 7.40
CA LYS A 70 -10.16 -18.64 7.20
C LYS A 70 -10.63 -19.37 8.45
N SER A 71 -10.16 -18.95 9.64
CA SER A 71 -10.63 -19.52 10.91
C SER A 71 -12.11 -19.22 11.17
N ASP A 72 -12.54 -17.98 10.92
CA ASP A 72 -13.90 -17.53 11.16
C ASP A 72 -14.89 -18.18 10.16
N LEU A 73 -14.46 -18.44 8.93
CA LEU A 73 -15.19 -19.25 7.96
C LEU A 73 -15.51 -20.65 8.51
N ASN A 74 -14.51 -21.33 9.06
CA ASN A 74 -14.71 -22.66 9.65
C ASN A 74 -15.69 -22.61 10.83
N LYS A 75 -15.56 -21.60 11.71
CA LYS A 75 -16.51 -21.40 12.83
C LYS A 75 -17.93 -21.10 12.36
N LEU A 76 -18.07 -20.39 11.24
CA LEU A 76 -19.35 -20.05 10.65
C LEU A 76 -20.04 -21.26 10.01
N LEU A 77 -19.30 -22.07 9.25
CA LEU A 77 -19.86 -23.19 8.50
C LEU A 77 -20.00 -24.47 9.33
N SER A 78 -19.18 -24.70 10.36
CA SER A 78 -19.24 -25.94 11.15
C SER A 78 -20.61 -26.21 11.80
N PRO A 79 -21.29 -25.22 12.43
CA PRO A 79 -22.64 -25.44 12.98
C PRO A 79 -23.69 -25.68 11.89
N LEU A 80 -23.50 -25.08 10.72
CA LEU A 80 -24.38 -25.25 9.57
C LEU A 80 -24.22 -26.66 8.99
N GLN A 81 -22.98 -27.13 8.80
CA GLN A 81 -22.69 -28.50 8.39
C GLN A 81 -23.34 -29.52 9.33
N LYS A 82 -23.19 -29.35 10.66
CA LYS A 82 -23.84 -30.23 11.63
C LYS A 82 -25.35 -30.29 11.47
N LYS A 83 -26.01 -29.13 11.27
CA LYS A 83 -27.45 -29.07 11.02
C LYS A 83 -27.82 -29.79 9.71
N LEU A 84 -27.04 -29.61 8.66
CA LEU A 84 -27.24 -30.28 7.39
C LEU A 84 -27.12 -31.81 7.55
N ASP A 85 -26.08 -32.28 8.22
CA ASP A 85 -25.84 -33.71 8.47
C ASP A 85 -26.98 -34.35 9.27
N GLU A 86 -27.49 -33.65 10.29
CA GLU A 86 -28.66 -34.08 11.05
C GLU A 86 -29.92 -34.19 10.17
N LEU A 87 -30.15 -33.22 9.28
CA LEU A 87 -31.27 -33.25 8.35
C LEU A 87 -31.13 -34.39 7.34
N VAL A 88 -29.93 -34.60 6.79
CA VAL A 88 -29.63 -35.70 5.87
C VAL A 88 -29.92 -37.04 6.55
N LYS A 89 -29.47 -37.22 7.80
CA LYS A 89 -29.72 -38.44 8.58
C LYS A 89 -31.22 -38.66 8.84
N LYS A 90 -31.96 -37.61 9.20
CA LYS A 90 -33.42 -37.69 9.42
C LYS A 90 -34.20 -37.98 8.13
N ALA A 91 -33.73 -37.47 6.99
CA ALA A 91 -34.40 -37.64 5.70
C ALA A 91 -34.26 -39.06 5.11
N GLY A 92 -33.21 -39.80 5.48
CA GLY A 92 -32.96 -41.16 4.99
C GLY A 92 -32.92 -41.23 3.45
N GLU A 93 -33.63 -42.21 2.86
CA GLU A 93 -33.72 -42.39 1.40
C GLU A 93 -34.27 -41.16 0.67
N LYS A 94 -35.16 -40.38 1.29
CA LYS A 94 -35.72 -39.16 0.69
C LYS A 94 -34.65 -38.09 0.49
N GLY A 95 -33.67 -38.03 1.41
CA GLY A 95 -32.55 -37.09 1.35
C GLY A 95 -31.65 -37.29 0.12
N LYS A 96 -31.61 -38.51 -0.45
CA LYS A 96 -30.78 -38.80 -1.64
C LYS A 96 -31.19 -37.97 -2.85
N LYS A 97 -32.49 -37.69 -3.02
CA LYS A 97 -33.00 -36.82 -4.11
C LYS A 97 -32.59 -35.35 -3.92
N CYS A 98 -32.21 -34.97 -2.71
CA CYS A 98 -31.82 -33.61 -2.33
C CYS A 98 -30.29 -33.43 -2.25
N LYS A 99 -29.51 -34.42 -2.72
CA LYS A 99 -28.04 -34.44 -2.66
C LYS A 99 -27.39 -33.17 -3.21
N LYS A 100 -27.99 -32.55 -4.24
CA LYS A 100 -27.48 -31.29 -4.81
C LYS A 100 -27.19 -30.22 -3.75
N PHE A 101 -28.06 -30.04 -2.74
CA PHE A 101 -27.85 -29.04 -1.70
C PHE A 101 -26.71 -29.39 -0.74
N VAL A 102 -26.43 -30.68 -0.55
CA VAL A 102 -25.26 -31.16 0.19
C VAL A 102 -23.98 -30.90 -0.60
N ASP A 103 -24.00 -31.23 -1.89
CA ASP A 103 -22.88 -31.00 -2.80
C ASP A 103 -22.60 -29.49 -2.96
N ASP A 104 -23.62 -28.65 -3.05
CA ASP A 104 -23.49 -27.19 -3.14
C ASP A 104 -22.92 -26.62 -1.83
N PHE A 105 -23.44 -27.03 -0.67
CA PHE A 105 -22.89 -26.63 0.63
C PHE A 105 -21.40 -26.98 0.77
N SER A 106 -21.00 -28.17 0.31
CA SER A 106 -19.61 -28.64 0.40
C SER A 106 -18.61 -27.82 -0.42
N LYS A 107 -19.08 -27.04 -1.40
CA LYS A 107 -18.24 -26.17 -2.25
C LYS A 107 -18.08 -24.76 -1.67
N ILE A 108 -18.90 -24.38 -0.70
CA ILE A 108 -18.86 -23.04 -0.09
C ILE A 108 -17.48 -22.74 0.55
N PRO A 109 -16.85 -23.67 1.31
CA PRO A 109 -15.54 -23.41 1.91
C PRO A 109 -14.49 -23.03 0.86
N ASP A 110 -14.32 -23.85 -0.18
CA ASP A 110 -13.29 -23.64 -1.21
C ASP A 110 -13.54 -22.34 -1.99
N GLY A 111 -14.79 -22.08 -2.37
CA GLY A 111 -15.17 -20.83 -3.03
C GLY A 111 -14.88 -19.60 -2.18
N THR A 112 -15.15 -19.69 -0.88
CA THR A 112 -14.92 -18.58 0.06
C THR A 112 -13.44 -18.38 0.37
N VAL A 113 -12.67 -19.46 0.52
CA VAL A 113 -11.21 -19.40 0.69
C VAL A 113 -10.56 -18.73 -0.51
N LYS A 114 -10.98 -19.08 -1.73
CA LYS A 114 -10.51 -18.41 -2.94
C LYS A 114 -10.85 -16.91 -2.92
N GLY A 115 -12.08 -16.56 -2.56
CA GLY A 115 -12.51 -15.15 -2.43
C GLY A 115 -11.71 -14.37 -1.38
N ILE A 116 -11.37 -14.99 -0.25
CA ILE A 116 -10.51 -14.42 0.79
C ILE A 116 -9.10 -14.14 0.24
N VAL A 117 -8.48 -15.11 -0.44
CA VAL A 117 -7.16 -14.96 -1.05
C VAL A 117 -7.18 -13.86 -2.13
N ASP A 118 -8.25 -13.79 -2.91
CA ASP A 118 -8.43 -12.75 -3.93
C ASP A 118 -8.56 -11.34 -3.33
N CYS A 119 -9.28 -11.19 -2.22
CA CYS A 119 -9.34 -9.94 -1.45
C CYS A 119 -7.94 -9.50 -1.02
N VAL A 120 -7.17 -10.39 -0.37
CA VAL A 120 -5.82 -10.09 0.13
C VAL A 120 -4.89 -9.71 -1.01
N ARG A 121 -4.81 -10.56 -2.04
CA ARG A 121 -3.96 -10.35 -3.22
C ARG A 121 -4.24 -9.02 -3.92
N THR A 122 -5.51 -8.66 -4.08
CA THR A 122 -5.90 -7.38 -4.71
C THR A 122 -5.34 -6.19 -3.93
N GLN A 123 -5.47 -6.21 -2.60
CA GLN A 123 -5.04 -5.09 -1.77
C GLN A 123 -3.52 -5.05 -1.62
N VAL A 124 -2.84 -6.20 -1.52
CA VAL A 124 -1.37 -6.28 -1.53
C VAL A 124 -0.79 -5.71 -2.83
N ASN A 125 -1.37 -6.07 -3.98
CA ASN A 125 -0.95 -5.52 -5.28
C ASN A 125 -1.15 -4.01 -5.37
N ALA A 126 -2.27 -3.50 -4.82
CA ALA A 126 -2.54 -2.06 -4.77
C ALA A 126 -1.51 -1.31 -3.91
N VAL A 127 -1.14 -1.88 -2.75
CA VAL A 127 -0.08 -1.34 -1.88
C VAL A 127 1.28 -1.31 -2.58
N GLN A 128 1.66 -2.41 -3.22
CA GLN A 128 2.94 -2.51 -3.95
C GLN A 128 3.01 -1.52 -5.11
N THR A 129 1.91 -1.36 -5.85
CA THR A 129 1.82 -0.38 -6.94
C THR A 129 1.97 1.04 -6.42
N ALA A 130 1.22 1.40 -5.37
CA ALA A 130 1.29 2.74 -4.78
C ALA A 130 2.70 3.06 -4.25
N ALA A 131 3.36 2.10 -3.59
CA ALA A 131 4.74 2.23 -3.13
C ALA A 131 5.71 2.43 -4.30
N SER A 132 5.65 1.57 -5.32
CA SER A 132 6.49 1.68 -6.52
C SER A 132 6.32 3.03 -7.22
N ASP A 133 5.08 3.49 -7.41
CA ASP A 133 4.79 4.76 -8.07
C ASP A 133 5.36 5.95 -7.29
N ALA A 134 5.24 5.94 -5.96
CA ALA A 134 5.81 6.97 -5.11
C ALA A 134 7.35 6.99 -5.20
N LEU A 135 7.99 5.81 -5.13
CA LEU A 135 9.44 5.68 -5.30
C LEU A 135 9.92 6.21 -6.66
N GLN A 136 9.19 5.90 -7.74
CA GLN A 136 9.50 6.40 -9.08
C GLN A 136 9.36 7.93 -9.17
N GLN A 137 8.32 8.51 -8.56
CA GLN A 137 8.13 9.97 -8.53
C GLN A 137 9.26 10.67 -7.77
N MET A 138 9.69 10.12 -6.62
CA MET A 138 10.81 10.67 -5.86
C MET A 138 12.13 10.58 -6.64
N ARG A 139 12.40 9.47 -7.32
CA ARG A 139 13.59 9.31 -8.18
C ARG A 139 13.57 10.26 -9.37
N LYS A 140 12.38 10.57 -9.92
CA LYS A 140 12.23 11.55 -10.99
C LYS A 140 12.65 12.95 -10.54
N ILE A 141 12.34 13.35 -9.31
CA ILE A 141 12.79 14.64 -8.74
C ILE A 141 14.32 14.74 -8.80
N VAL A 142 15.04 13.70 -8.38
CA VAL A 142 16.51 13.69 -8.47
C VAL A 142 17.00 13.70 -9.91
N LYS A 143 16.37 12.94 -10.81
CA LYS A 143 16.74 12.92 -12.23
C LYS A 143 16.58 14.30 -12.87
N ASP A 144 15.48 14.99 -12.59
CA ASP A 144 15.21 16.32 -13.12
C ASP A 144 16.26 17.33 -12.61
N LEU A 145 16.65 17.22 -11.33
CA LEU A 145 17.66 18.08 -10.73
C LEU A 145 19.09 17.76 -11.18
N LYS A 146 19.36 16.53 -11.62
CA LYS A 146 20.67 16.14 -12.20
C LYS A 146 21.03 16.92 -13.47
N SER A 147 20.07 17.58 -14.11
CA SER A 147 20.34 18.49 -15.25
C SER A 147 21.15 19.73 -14.87
N ILE A 148 21.17 20.13 -13.58
CA ILE A 148 21.93 21.30 -13.09
C ILE A 148 23.44 21.09 -13.22
N GLY A 149 23.94 19.87 -12.98
CA GLY A 149 25.38 19.57 -13.09
C GLY A 149 25.97 19.97 -14.45
N PRO A 150 25.42 19.48 -15.57
CA PRO A 150 25.82 19.91 -16.91
C PRO A 150 25.58 21.40 -17.19
N GLU A 151 24.58 22.05 -16.58
CA GLU A 151 24.35 23.50 -16.72
C GLU A 151 25.51 24.32 -16.11
N ILE A 152 26.08 23.88 -14.99
CA ILE A 152 27.24 24.52 -14.36
C ILE A 152 28.45 24.52 -15.30
N ASP A 153 28.69 23.42 -16.00
CA ASP A 153 29.83 23.32 -16.94
C ASP A 153 29.63 24.14 -18.22
N LYS A 154 28.42 24.62 -18.50
CA LYS A 154 28.08 25.44 -19.68
C LYS A 154 28.17 26.95 -19.44
N CYS A 155 28.35 27.40 -18.20
CA CYS A 155 28.59 28.82 -17.91
C CYS A 155 29.92 29.25 -18.55
N THR A 156 29.83 30.04 -19.61
CA THR A 156 30.94 30.55 -20.42
C THR A 156 30.65 31.98 -20.84
N GLY A 157 31.67 32.79 -21.10
CA GLY A 157 31.52 34.15 -21.60
C GLY A 157 32.50 35.13 -20.97
N SER A 158 32.12 36.40 -20.87
CA SER A 158 32.89 37.35 -20.07
C SER A 158 32.82 36.99 -18.58
N LYS A 159 33.79 37.45 -17.77
CA LYS A 159 33.78 37.20 -16.32
C LYS A 159 32.46 37.62 -15.64
N VAL A 160 31.84 38.70 -16.12
CA VAL A 160 30.56 39.19 -15.60
C VAL A 160 29.39 38.28 -15.99
N ASP A 161 29.41 37.71 -17.20
CA ASP A 161 28.38 36.78 -17.67
C ASP A 161 28.47 35.43 -16.97
N GLU A 162 29.70 34.94 -16.73
CA GLU A 162 29.95 33.73 -15.95
C GLU A 162 29.47 33.89 -14.50
N ALA A 163 29.81 34.98 -13.83
CA ALA A 163 29.35 35.26 -12.47
C ALA A 163 27.81 35.29 -12.38
N LYS A 164 27.15 35.97 -13.32
CA LYS A 164 25.67 35.99 -13.40
C LYS A 164 25.08 34.59 -13.67
N CYS A 165 25.75 33.76 -14.47
CA CYS A 165 25.33 32.39 -14.75
C CYS A 165 25.39 31.53 -13.48
N TYR A 166 26.53 31.53 -12.79
CA TYR A 166 26.70 30.77 -11.54
C TYR A 166 25.75 31.24 -10.45
N ALA A 167 25.56 32.55 -10.27
CA ALA A 167 24.60 33.09 -9.29
C ALA A 167 23.16 32.60 -9.55
N LYS A 168 22.72 32.54 -10.82
CA LYS A 168 21.40 31.98 -11.17
C LYS A 168 21.29 30.49 -10.84
N LEU A 169 22.35 29.71 -11.12
CA LEU A 169 22.36 28.27 -10.81
C LEU A 169 22.38 28.03 -9.31
N ILE A 170 23.17 28.77 -8.54
CA ILE A 170 23.19 28.69 -7.07
C ILE A 170 21.81 29.05 -6.49
N ALA A 171 21.17 30.11 -6.98
CA ALA A 171 19.82 30.47 -6.54
C ALA A 171 18.80 29.35 -6.83
N LYS A 172 18.90 28.69 -7.99
CA LYS A 172 18.09 27.51 -8.35
C LYS A 172 18.36 26.34 -7.40
N ILE A 173 19.63 26.02 -7.14
CA ILE A 173 20.06 24.98 -6.21
C ILE A 173 19.52 25.23 -4.80
N VAL A 174 19.65 26.45 -4.28
CA VAL A 174 19.17 26.82 -2.93
C VAL A 174 17.64 26.71 -2.85
N LYS A 175 16.93 27.11 -3.91
CA LYS A 175 15.47 26.93 -3.99
C LYS A 175 15.12 25.44 -3.98
N ASP A 176 15.75 24.64 -4.83
CA ASP A 176 15.48 23.21 -4.96
C ASP A 176 15.83 22.46 -3.67
N ALA A 177 16.90 22.84 -2.97
CA ALA A 177 17.29 22.28 -1.68
C ALA A 177 16.24 22.49 -0.59
N LYS A 178 15.43 23.56 -0.70
CA LYS A 178 14.31 23.81 0.20
C LYS A 178 13.04 23.09 -0.25
N THR A 179 12.72 23.12 -1.54
CA THR A 179 11.41 22.65 -2.03
C THR A 179 11.35 21.16 -2.30
N ALA A 180 12.42 20.56 -2.81
CA ALA A 180 12.40 19.17 -3.24
C ALA A 180 12.31 18.16 -2.06
N PRO A 181 13.04 18.33 -0.93
CA PRO A 181 12.83 17.47 0.24
C PRO A 181 11.42 17.55 0.82
N VAL A 182 10.82 18.74 0.82
CA VAL A 182 9.42 18.95 1.25
C VAL A 182 8.46 18.19 0.35
N LYS A 183 8.67 18.24 -0.97
CA LYS A 183 7.86 17.50 -1.94
C LYS A 183 7.99 15.98 -1.75
N ILE A 184 9.22 15.48 -1.57
CA ILE A 184 9.50 14.07 -1.24
C ILE A 184 8.72 13.64 0.00
N SER A 185 8.82 14.42 1.09
CA SER A 185 8.10 14.13 2.34
C SER A 185 6.58 14.13 2.16
N ALA A 186 6.03 15.06 1.38
CA ALA A 186 4.61 15.11 1.07
C ALA A 186 4.14 13.88 0.26
N ASP A 187 4.94 13.45 -0.72
CA ASP A 187 4.64 12.25 -1.52
C ASP A 187 4.69 10.98 -0.65
N VAL A 188 5.68 10.86 0.25
CA VAL A 188 5.77 9.77 1.25
C VAL A 188 4.56 9.75 2.18
N ALA A 189 4.13 10.91 2.69
CA ALA A 189 2.96 11.01 3.56
C ALA A 189 1.67 10.61 2.81
N LYS A 190 1.53 11.05 1.56
CA LYS A 190 0.39 10.71 0.70
C LYS A 190 0.30 9.20 0.44
N VAL A 191 1.40 8.55 0.06
CA VAL A 191 1.38 7.10 -0.18
C VAL A 191 1.16 6.31 1.10
N THR A 192 1.74 6.73 2.23
CA THR A 192 1.50 6.09 3.54
C THR A 192 0.02 6.17 3.94
N LEU A 193 -0.63 7.32 3.68
CA LEU A 193 -2.07 7.49 3.89
C LEU A 193 -2.91 6.63 2.93
N LEU A 194 -2.47 6.44 1.69
CA LEU A 194 -3.16 5.53 0.76
C LEU A 194 -3.07 4.09 1.25
N ILE A 195 -1.88 3.63 1.67
CA ILE A 195 -1.67 2.29 2.23
C ILE A 195 -2.57 2.05 3.44
N SER A 196 -2.66 3.03 4.36
CA SER A 196 -3.51 2.88 5.56
C SER A 196 -5.01 2.78 5.24
N LYS A 197 -5.48 3.42 4.16
CA LYS A 197 -6.87 3.33 3.69
C LYS A 197 -7.22 2.00 3.02
N LEU A 198 -6.22 1.22 2.60
CA LEU A 198 -6.45 -0.10 2.00
C LEU A 198 -6.79 -1.16 3.08
N LEU A 199 -6.40 -0.96 4.34
CA LEU A 199 -6.73 -1.90 5.42
C LEU A 199 -8.25 -2.02 5.66
N PRO A 200 -9.02 -0.93 5.86
CA PRO A 200 -10.48 -1.03 5.95
C PRO A 200 -11.14 -1.67 4.72
N THR A 201 -10.55 -1.44 3.54
CA THR A 201 -11.03 -2.04 2.29
C THR A 201 -10.83 -3.56 2.29
N LEU A 202 -9.68 -4.04 2.76
CA LEU A 202 -9.41 -5.46 2.96
C LEU A 202 -10.38 -6.06 3.98
N GLU A 203 -10.54 -5.44 5.14
CA GLU A 203 -11.45 -5.91 6.20
C GLU A 203 -12.89 -6.02 5.69
N SER A 204 -13.37 -5.03 4.95
CA SER A 204 -14.69 -5.04 4.34
C SER A 204 -14.85 -6.18 3.32
N CYS A 205 -13.84 -6.37 2.45
CA CYS A 205 -13.83 -7.46 1.47
C CYS A 205 -13.94 -8.84 2.15
N LEU A 206 -13.12 -9.07 3.19
CA LEU A 206 -13.12 -10.32 3.96
C LEU A 206 -14.46 -10.54 4.67
N ALA A 207 -15.00 -9.51 5.33
CA ALA A 207 -16.30 -9.59 5.99
C ALA A 207 -17.44 -9.91 5.01
N ASN A 208 -17.38 -9.38 3.79
CA ASN A 208 -18.36 -9.67 2.74
C ASN A 208 -18.26 -11.12 2.25
N GLN A 209 -17.05 -11.67 2.09
CA GLN A 209 -16.86 -13.10 1.76
C GLN A 209 -17.47 -14.00 2.84
N LEU A 210 -17.19 -13.72 4.11
CA LEU A 210 -17.74 -14.49 5.23
C LEU A 210 -19.27 -14.39 5.31
N ARG A 211 -19.83 -13.17 5.16
CA ARG A 211 -21.29 -12.98 5.16
C ARG A 211 -21.95 -13.79 4.04
N LYS A 212 -21.37 -13.72 2.83
CA LYS A 212 -21.86 -14.47 1.68
C LYS A 212 -21.86 -15.98 1.96
N ALA A 213 -20.76 -16.53 2.47
CA ALA A 213 -20.65 -17.95 2.82
C ALA A 213 -21.71 -18.39 3.84
N GLY A 214 -21.92 -17.59 4.90
CA GLY A 214 -22.94 -17.86 5.91
C GLY A 214 -24.36 -17.84 5.34
N SER A 215 -24.67 -16.86 4.48
CA SER A 215 -25.98 -16.76 3.83
C SER A 215 -26.23 -17.89 2.84
N GLU A 216 -25.24 -18.25 2.02
CA GLU A 216 -25.33 -19.37 1.08
C GLU A 216 -25.52 -20.69 1.83
N GLY A 217 -24.71 -20.94 2.87
CA GLY A 217 -24.80 -22.16 3.67
C GLY A 217 -26.14 -22.31 4.39
N ALA A 218 -26.67 -21.20 4.95
CA ALA A 218 -28.00 -21.20 5.55
C ALA A 218 -29.11 -21.47 4.52
N ALA A 219 -28.98 -20.90 3.31
CA ALA A 219 -29.94 -21.11 2.24
C ALA A 219 -29.96 -22.57 1.75
N ASP A 220 -28.80 -23.21 1.62
CA ASP A 220 -28.71 -24.61 1.20
C ASP A 220 -29.33 -25.56 2.23
N ILE A 221 -29.13 -25.30 3.52
CA ILE A 221 -29.77 -26.06 4.61
C ILE A 221 -31.29 -25.90 4.56
N ALA A 222 -31.80 -24.68 4.37
CA ALA A 222 -33.22 -24.43 4.28
C ALA A 222 -33.84 -25.14 3.07
N LYS A 223 -33.19 -25.06 1.90
CA LYS A 223 -33.64 -25.74 0.67
C LYS A 223 -33.59 -27.26 0.80
N PHE A 224 -32.56 -27.81 1.46
CA PHE A 224 -32.49 -29.23 1.77
C PHE A 224 -33.68 -29.64 2.64
N GLY A 225 -33.98 -28.88 3.71
CA GLY A 225 -35.12 -29.15 4.60
C GLY A 225 -36.46 -29.17 3.86
N VAL A 226 -36.69 -28.21 2.95
CA VAL A 226 -37.90 -28.19 2.11
C VAL A 226 -37.92 -29.38 1.15
N CYS A 227 -36.83 -29.64 0.43
CA CYS A 227 -36.75 -30.76 -0.52
C CYS A 227 -36.99 -32.12 0.16
N ALA A 228 -36.44 -32.33 1.35
CA ALA A 228 -36.61 -33.59 2.09
C ALA A 228 -38.03 -33.75 2.67
N ALA A 229 -38.78 -32.67 2.83
CA ALA A 229 -40.15 -32.66 3.34
C ALA A 229 -41.20 -32.85 2.23
N VAL A 230 -40.93 -32.39 1.00
CA VAL A 230 -41.82 -32.55 -0.16
C VAL A 230 -41.70 -33.97 -0.70
N LYS A 231 -42.84 -34.65 -0.83
CA LYS A 231 -42.97 -36.06 -1.25
C LYS A 231 -42.60 -36.25 -2.72
#